data_AF-A0A1V8RP65-F1
#
_entry.id   AF-A0A1V8RP65-F1
#
_cell.length_a   1.000
_cell.length_b   1.000
_cell.length_c   1.000
_cell.angle_alpha   90.00
_cell.angle_beta   90.00
_cell.angle_gamma   90.00
#
_symmetry.space_group_name_H-M   'P 1'
#
loop_
_entity.id
_entity.type
_entity.pdbx_description
1 polymer ?
#
loop_
_entity_poly.entity_id
_entity_poly.type
_entity_poly.pdbx_seq_one_letter_code
_entity_poly.pdbx_strand_id
1 'polypeptide(L)'
;MNQELLNAYRWQRRHYVGNVYPRNRDRLTWNPASEALKAARADVANGKARYPQSSGYGPAYKERGSKHMRWIEKPSTCGLRFVGYADKIAGLNHSGYYVDNDQNEIVRGVVFQMPGRNGHARFIAGYEDWNNGKADSDGPVSLDFGEVISEFVGSYGDDNAGTRDAARAADQIAEWVAESERNYHAAWQAGNRFAELGEEIAETKTAILDLIPEIRKAGAMLDTFPHAHKILHQTLCSRLADIRKARKERRALSEGDYIDEWIPGWNSRDLDLVAAFNNAAGITA
;
A
#
# COMPACT_ATOMS: atom_id res chain seq x y z
N MET A 1 -33.64 13.42 -8.10
CA MET A 1 -33.10 14.47 -7.22
C MET A 1 -31.64 14.67 -7.61
N ASN A 2 -31.19 15.89 -7.92
CA ASN A 2 -29.79 16.17 -8.28
C ASN A 2 -28.87 15.68 -7.13
N GLN A 3 -27.72 15.08 -7.47
CA GLN A 3 -26.73 14.56 -6.52
C GLN A 3 -26.23 15.66 -5.56
N GLU A 4 -26.07 16.89 -6.06
CA GLU A 4 -25.69 18.05 -5.25
C GLU A 4 -26.75 18.37 -4.19
N LEU A 5 -28.03 18.33 -4.59
CA LEU A 5 -29.15 18.56 -3.69
C LEU A 5 -29.28 17.44 -2.65
N LEU A 6 -29.02 16.19 -3.05
CA LEU A 6 -29.03 15.04 -2.15
C LEU A 6 -27.93 15.16 -1.09
N ASN A 7 -26.72 15.56 -1.48
CA ASN A 7 -25.61 15.73 -0.55
C ASN A 7 -25.84 16.93 0.39
N ALA A 8 -26.35 18.05 -0.13
CA ALA A 8 -26.73 19.20 0.67
C ALA A 8 -27.84 18.84 1.67
N TYR A 9 -28.83 18.05 1.24
CA TYR A 9 -29.90 17.57 2.10
C TYR A 9 -29.40 16.68 3.23
N ARG A 10 -28.51 15.71 2.93
CA ARG A 10 -27.89 14.84 3.94
C ARG A 10 -27.10 15.65 4.97
N TRP A 11 -26.35 16.65 4.53
CA TRP A 11 -25.57 17.52 5.42
C TRP A 11 -26.48 18.37 6.33
N GLN A 12 -27.49 19.02 5.76
CA GLN A 12 -28.44 19.87 6.49
C GLN A 12 -29.28 19.05 7.48
N ARG A 13 -29.72 17.85 7.08
CA ARG A 13 -30.45 16.93 7.96
C ARG A 13 -29.64 16.53 9.20
N ARG A 14 -28.31 16.42 9.10
CA ARG A 14 -27.47 16.08 10.26
C ARG A 14 -27.19 17.29 11.17
N HIS A 15 -26.86 18.44 10.59
CA HIS A 15 -26.40 19.61 11.35
C HIS A 15 -27.53 20.52 11.84
N TYR A 16 -28.61 20.62 11.07
CA TYR A 16 -29.74 21.49 11.37
C TYR A 16 -30.81 20.78 12.20
N VAL A 17 -31.01 19.47 12.00
CA VAL A 17 -32.02 18.68 12.73
C VAL A 17 -31.43 17.95 13.94
N GLY A 18 -30.14 17.57 13.90
CA GLY A 18 -29.49 16.87 15.02
C GLY A 18 -29.17 17.75 16.23
N ASN A 19 -28.92 19.06 16.02
CA ASN A 19 -28.56 20.01 17.09
C ASN A 19 -29.72 20.90 17.56
N VAL A 20 -30.87 20.87 16.87
CA VAL A 20 -32.06 21.64 17.24
C VAL A 20 -33.13 20.65 17.75
N TYR A 21 -32.83 19.99 18.86
CA TYR A 21 -33.89 19.47 19.72
C TYR A 21 -34.29 20.58 20.69
N PRO A 22 -35.38 21.33 20.44
CA PRO A 22 -36.05 21.98 21.55
C PRO A 22 -36.61 20.88 22.45
N ARG A 23 -36.30 20.95 23.74
CA ARG A 23 -36.82 20.08 24.81
C ARG A 23 -38.36 20.11 24.97
N ASN A 24 -39.07 20.86 24.12
CA ASN A 24 -40.51 21.09 24.19
C ASN A 24 -41.26 20.22 23.18
N ARG A 25 -42.03 19.27 23.71
CA ARG A 25 -42.83 18.27 23.00
C ARG A 25 -44.07 18.83 22.25
N ASP A 26 -44.33 20.14 22.27
CA ASP A 26 -45.64 20.69 21.90
C ASP A 26 -45.75 21.31 20.49
N ARG A 27 -44.88 20.95 19.53
CA ARG A 27 -45.04 21.37 18.13
C ARG A 27 -45.25 20.17 17.20
N LEU A 28 -46.52 19.78 17.05
CA LEU A 28 -47.01 18.71 16.18
C LEU A 28 -46.92 18.99 14.65
N THR A 29 -46.35 20.12 14.23
CA THR A 29 -46.30 20.54 12.81
C THR A 29 -44.89 20.71 12.25
N TRP A 30 -43.84 20.42 13.01
CA TRP A 30 -42.47 20.61 12.54
C TRP A 30 -41.99 19.38 11.76
N ASN A 31 -41.85 19.53 10.44
CA ASN A 31 -41.25 18.50 9.58
C ASN A 31 -39.77 18.84 9.30
N PRO A 32 -38.83 18.29 10.08
CA PRO A 32 -37.42 18.59 9.93
C PRO A 32 -36.84 18.20 8.56
N ALA A 33 -37.48 17.28 7.85
CA ALA A 33 -37.09 16.92 6.49
C ALA A 33 -37.41 18.04 5.49
N SER A 34 -38.54 18.75 5.63
CA SER A 34 -38.87 19.85 4.70
C SER A 34 -37.96 21.06 4.90
N GLU A 35 -37.61 21.38 6.14
CA GLU A 35 -36.67 22.47 6.44
C GLU A 35 -35.24 22.14 5.97
N ALA A 36 -34.77 20.91 6.23
CA ALA A 36 -33.48 20.47 5.71
C ALA A 36 -33.43 20.50 4.17
N LEU A 37 -34.53 20.15 3.49
CA LEU A 37 -34.63 20.23 2.04
C LEU A 37 -34.64 21.68 1.53
N LYS A 38 -35.32 22.59 2.23
CA LYS A 38 -35.32 24.04 1.91
C LYS A 38 -33.92 24.63 2.05
N ALA A 39 -33.22 24.33 3.14
CA ALA A 39 -31.83 24.75 3.35
C ALA A 39 -30.88 24.13 2.32
N ALA A 40 -31.09 22.86 1.94
CA ALA A 40 -30.30 22.20 0.90
C ALA A 40 -30.48 22.86 -0.48
N ARG A 41 -31.71 23.26 -0.84
CA ARG A 41 -31.96 24.01 -2.07
C ARG A 41 -31.28 25.38 -2.05
N ALA A 42 -31.25 26.06 -0.91
CA ALA A 42 -30.52 27.32 -0.75
C ALA A 42 -29.01 27.12 -0.89
N ASP A 43 -28.44 26.07 -0.31
CA ASP A 43 -27.02 25.73 -0.48
C ASP A 43 -26.69 25.50 -1.96
N VAL A 44 -27.50 24.72 -2.69
CA VAL A 44 -27.32 24.49 -4.13
C VAL A 44 -27.47 25.78 -4.95
N ALA A 45 -28.50 26.60 -4.68
CA ALA A 45 -28.73 27.87 -5.38
C ALA A 45 -27.59 28.88 -5.16
N ASN A 46 -26.92 28.83 -4.01
CA ASN A 46 -25.77 29.67 -3.69
C ASN A 46 -24.43 29.06 -4.17
N GLY A 47 -24.46 27.98 -4.95
CA GLY A 47 -23.25 27.30 -5.43
C GLY A 47 -22.43 26.64 -4.31
N LYS A 48 -23.03 26.38 -3.15
CA LYS A 48 -22.32 25.81 -1.99
C LYS A 48 -22.27 24.29 -2.11
N ALA A 49 -21.13 23.77 -2.54
CA ALA A 49 -20.89 22.33 -2.62
C ALA A 49 -20.91 21.68 -1.23
N ARG A 50 -21.70 20.60 -1.10
CA ARG A 50 -21.75 19.73 0.09
C ARG A 50 -21.37 18.32 -0.35
N TYR A 51 -20.41 17.72 0.33
CA TYR A 51 -19.87 16.41 -0.01
C TYR A 51 -20.50 15.31 0.87
N PRO A 52 -20.69 14.08 0.35
CA PRO A 52 -21.20 12.96 1.12
C PRO A 52 -20.22 12.62 2.26
N GLN A 53 -20.74 12.44 3.48
CA GLN A 53 -19.90 12.49 4.69
C GLN A 53 -19.11 11.22 5.02
N SER A 54 -19.06 10.17 4.19
CA SER A 54 -18.35 8.95 4.62
C SER A 54 -17.99 7.90 3.57
N SER A 55 -18.13 8.15 2.27
CA SER A 55 -17.84 7.10 1.27
C SER A 55 -16.46 7.22 0.62
N GLY A 56 -15.73 8.32 0.86
CA GLY A 56 -14.46 8.57 0.17
C GLY A 56 -13.21 8.34 1.01
N TYR A 57 -13.25 8.54 2.33
CA TYR A 57 -12.07 8.41 3.19
C TYR A 57 -12.02 7.03 3.85
N GLY A 58 -10.98 6.26 3.55
CA GLY A 58 -10.62 5.04 4.26
C GLY A 58 -10.23 5.29 5.73
N PRO A 59 -9.99 4.21 6.49
CA PRO A 59 -9.48 4.30 7.85
C PRO A 59 -8.13 5.04 7.86
N ALA A 60 -7.84 5.71 8.97
CA ALA A 60 -6.54 6.33 9.15
C ALA A 60 -5.49 5.24 9.40
N TYR A 61 -4.34 5.38 8.76
CA TYR A 61 -3.18 4.52 8.98
C TYR A 61 -1.92 5.39 9.09
N LYS A 62 -0.81 4.75 9.43
CA LYS A 62 0.50 5.40 9.53
C LYS A 62 1.39 4.83 8.44
N GLU A 63 1.90 5.71 7.61
CA GLU A 63 3.09 5.46 6.80
C GLU A 63 4.31 5.97 7.57
N ARG A 64 5.51 5.46 7.28
CA ARG A 64 6.76 5.98 7.86
C ARG A 64 6.79 7.51 7.78
N GLY A 65 7.11 8.19 8.89
CA GLY A 65 7.21 9.67 8.98
C GLY A 65 5.90 10.45 8.85
N SER A 66 4.85 9.90 8.25
CA SER A 66 3.51 10.50 8.18
C SER A 66 2.77 10.42 9.52
N LYS A 67 1.80 11.33 9.73
CA LYS A 67 1.04 11.36 10.99
C LYS A 67 -0.36 10.77 10.85
N HIS A 68 -1.07 11.08 9.77
CA HIS A 68 -2.47 10.67 9.57
C HIS A 68 -2.77 10.42 8.08
N MET A 69 -2.23 9.34 7.54
CA MET A 69 -2.55 8.91 6.17
C MET A 69 -3.97 8.40 6.08
N ARG A 70 -4.63 8.67 4.95
CA ARG A 70 -5.93 8.10 4.60
C ARG A 70 -5.98 7.75 3.13
N TRP A 71 -6.42 6.54 2.85
CA TRP A 71 -6.84 6.12 1.51
C TRP A 71 -8.05 6.93 1.07
N ILE A 72 -8.07 7.37 -0.19
CA ILE A 72 -9.20 8.05 -0.80
C ILE A 72 -9.44 7.51 -2.20
N GLU A 73 -10.59 6.87 -2.37
CA GLU A 73 -10.96 6.23 -3.64
C GLU A 73 -11.15 7.24 -4.79
N LYS A 74 -11.78 8.38 -4.48
CA LYS A 74 -12.10 9.45 -5.44
C LYS A 74 -11.96 10.83 -4.80
N PRO A 75 -10.80 11.49 -4.91
CA PRO A 75 -10.53 12.78 -4.27
C PRO A 75 -11.55 13.88 -4.57
N SER A 76 -12.07 13.93 -5.80
CA SER A 76 -13.07 14.93 -6.21
C SER A 76 -14.34 14.85 -5.36
N THR A 77 -14.77 13.64 -4.98
CA THR A 77 -15.97 13.41 -4.15
C THR A 77 -15.79 13.87 -2.71
N CYS A 78 -14.53 14.03 -2.29
CA CYS A 78 -14.10 14.54 -1.00
C CYS A 78 -13.91 16.07 -1.00
N GLY A 79 -14.10 16.73 -2.15
CA GLY A 79 -13.87 18.17 -2.31
C GLY A 79 -12.41 18.58 -2.36
N LEU A 80 -11.53 17.62 -2.68
CA LEU A 80 -10.10 17.86 -2.87
C LEU A 80 -9.84 18.17 -4.34
N ARG A 81 -8.99 19.15 -4.60
CA ARG A 81 -8.57 19.53 -5.96
C ARG A 81 -7.16 19.06 -6.19
N PHE A 82 -6.93 18.27 -7.23
CA PHE A 82 -5.57 17.93 -7.65
C PHE A 82 -4.83 19.20 -8.09
N VAL A 83 -3.65 19.41 -7.52
CA VAL A 83 -2.78 20.57 -7.85
C VAL A 83 -1.72 20.15 -8.85
N GLY A 84 -1.11 19.00 -8.63
CA GLY A 84 -0.08 18.47 -9.52
C GLY A 84 0.74 17.37 -8.85
N TYR A 85 1.65 16.81 -9.65
CA TYR A 85 2.64 15.85 -9.19
C TYR A 85 3.83 16.56 -8.55
N ALA A 86 4.41 15.93 -7.52
CA ALA A 86 5.52 16.46 -6.74
C ALA A 86 6.73 16.82 -7.62
N ASP A 87 7.10 15.94 -8.55
CA ASP A 87 8.22 16.13 -9.48
C ASP A 87 8.05 17.40 -10.32
N LYS A 88 6.84 17.65 -10.82
CA LYS A 88 6.54 18.82 -11.65
C LYS A 88 6.49 20.12 -10.85
N ILE A 89 5.93 20.07 -9.64
CA ILE A 89 5.77 21.26 -8.80
C ILE A 89 7.11 21.69 -8.21
N ALA A 90 7.91 20.74 -7.70
CA ALA A 90 9.20 21.01 -7.07
C ALA A 90 10.37 21.05 -8.06
N GLY A 91 10.18 20.64 -9.31
CA GLY A 91 11.23 20.61 -10.33
C GLY A 91 12.28 19.53 -10.05
N LEU A 92 11.84 18.33 -9.69
CA LEU A 92 12.72 17.22 -9.32
C LEU A 92 13.29 16.54 -10.57
N ASN A 93 14.47 15.92 -10.42
CA ASN A 93 15.16 15.21 -11.51
C ASN A 93 14.72 13.74 -11.66
N HIS A 94 13.58 13.36 -11.10
CA HIS A 94 12.94 12.05 -11.22
C HIS A 94 11.42 12.24 -11.25
N SER A 95 10.67 11.21 -11.66
CA SER A 95 9.21 11.28 -11.76
C SER A 95 8.47 10.48 -10.69
N GLY A 96 9.20 9.76 -9.85
CA GLY A 96 8.69 8.89 -8.79
C GLY A 96 9.73 7.87 -8.37
N TYR A 97 9.30 6.83 -7.66
CA TYR A 97 10.16 5.77 -7.13
C TYR A 97 9.60 4.40 -7.52
N TYR A 98 10.50 3.47 -7.89
CA TYR A 98 10.11 2.09 -8.18
C TYR A 98 9.73 1.34 -6.91
N VAL A 99 8.55 0.72 -6.89
CA VAL A 99 8.03 -0.06 -5.76
C VAL A 99 8.45 -1.53 -5.81
N ASP A 100 8.96 -1.99 -6.95
CA ASP A 100 9.46 -3.34 -7.19
C ASP A 100 10.94 -3.34 -7.61
N ASN A 101 11.54 -4.54 -7.62
CA ASN A 101 12.92 -4.73 -8.10
C ASN A 101 13.01 -4.74 -9.63
N ASP A 102 11.91 -5.11 -10.31
CA ASP A 102 11.81 -5.18 -11.77
C ASP A 102 11.66 -3.81 -12.44
N GLN A 103 11.42 -2.75 -11.66
CA GLN A 103 11.21 -1.37 -12.13
C GLN A 103 9.98 -1.22 -13.03
N ASN A 104 8.92 -2.00 -12.79
CA ASN A 104 7.70 -1.93 -13.58
C ASN A 104 6.70 -0.91 -13.03
N GLU A 105 6.65 -0.78 -11.71
CA GLU A 105 5.64 0.03 -11.02
C GLU A 105 6.30 1.24 -10.34
N ILE A 106 5.71 2.42 -10.53
CA ILE A 106 6.23 3.69 -10.00
C ILE A 106 5.17 4.33 -9.11
N VAL A 107 5.52 4.58 -7.85
CA VAL A 107 4.76 5.46 -6.96
C VAL A 107 5.21 6.91 -7.15
N ARG A 108 4.24 7.83 -7.21
CA ARG A 108 4.50 9.25 -7.44
C ARG A 108 3.88 10.10 -6.35
N GLY A 109 4.63 11.08 -5.86
CA GLY A 109 4.12 12.09 -4.94
C GLY A 109 3.07 12.98 -5.59
N VAL A 110 1.98 13.26 -4.89
CA VAL A 110 0.87 14.10 -5.36
C VAL A 110 0.50 15.17 -4.34
N VAL A 111 0.09 16.33 -4.85
CA VAL A 111 -0.38 17.45 -4.03
C VAL A 111 -1.85 17.71 -4.32
N PHE A 112 -2.64 17.74 -3.26
CA PHE A 112 -4.05 18.13 -3.31
C PHE A 112 -4.29 19.40 -2.52
N GLN A 113 -5.26 20.19 -2.94
CA GLN A 113 -5.72 21.37 -2.25
C GLN A 113 -7.08 21.12 -1.61
N MET A 114 -7.18 21.44 -0.32
CA MET A 114 -8.44 21.48 0.42
C MET A 114 -9.17 22.80 0.17
N PRO A 115 -10.49 22.86 0.46
CA PRO A 115 -11.20 24.14 0.55
C PRO A 115 -10.46 25.12 1.46
N GLY A 116 -10.30 26.36 1.03
CA GLY A 116 -9.63 27.39 1.83
C GLY A 116 -10.30 27.60 3.19
N ARG A 117 -9.53 28.04 4.18
CA ARG A 117 -10.04 28.36 5.52
C ARG A 117 -9.38 29.64 6.01
N ASN A 118 -10.18 30.59 6.49
CA ASN A 118 -9.72 31.88 7.03
C ASN A 118 -8.84 32.67 6.03
N GLY A 119 -9.14 32.60 4.72
CA GLY A 119 -8.33 33.27 3.70
C GLY A 119 -7.00 32.58 3.37
N HIS A 120 -6.77 31.36 3.87
CA HIS A 120 -5.60 30.56 3.52
C HIS A 120 -5.95 29.44 2.53
N ALA A 121 -5.12 29.28 1.51
CA ALA A 121 -5.02 28.04 0.75
C ALA A 121 -4.43 26.95 1.65
N ARG A 122 -4.85 25.69 1.45
CA ARG A 122 -4.44 24.56 2.27
C ARG A 122 -4.11 23.38 1.37
N PHE A 123 -2.88 22.90 1.47
CA PHE A 123 -2.33 21.83 0.65
C PHE A 123 -2.09 20.60 1.53
N ILE A 124 -2.26 19.43 0.91
CA ILE A 124 -2.00 18.13 1.51
C ILE A 124 -1.08 17.36 0.58
N ALA A 125 -0.06 16.75 1.18
CA ALA A 125 0.87 15.85 0.55
C ALA A 125 0.37 14.40 0.60
N GLY A 126 0.82 13.59 -0.35
CA GLY A 126 0.54 12.16 -0.39
C GLY A 126 1.12 11.50 -1.62
N TYR A 127 0.62 10.32 -1.97
CA TYR A 127 1.04 9.58 -3.16
C TYR A 127 -0.17 9.03 -3.94
N GLU A 128 -0.01 8.85 -5.24
CA GLU A 128 -0.99 8.13 -6.06
C GLU A 128 -0.83 6.62 -5.90
N ASP A 129 -1.93 5.89 -5.98
CA ASP A 129 -1.85 4.44 -6.16
C ASP A 129 -1.27 4.14 -7.54
N TRP A 130 -0.24 3.31 -7.59
CA TRP A 130 0.38 2.90 -8.84
C TRP A 130 -0.49 1.91 -9.62
N ASN A 131 -1.44 1.23 -8.94
CA ASN A 131 -2.24 0.15 -9.51
C ASN A 131 -3.64 0.54 -10.00
N ASN A 132 -4.32 1.51 -9.38
CA ASN A 132 -5.74 1.78 -9.67
C ASN A 132 -6.01 3.14 -10.33
N GLY A 133 -5.12 3.59 -11.23
CA GLY A 133 -5.32 4.79 -12.05
C GLY A 133 -4.59 6.02 -11.53
N LYS A 134 -4.64 7.11 -12.30
CA LYS A 134 -3.80 8.30 -12.08
C LYS A 134 -4.52 9.40 -11.31
N ALA A 135 -3.80 10.07 -10.43
CA ALA A 135 -4.37 11.15 -9.60
C ALA A 135 -4.91 12.33 -10.43
N ASP A 136 -4.31 12.61 -11.59
CA ASP A 136 -4.78 13.64 -12.52
C ASP A 136 -6.10 13.30 -13.22
N SER A 137 -6.53 12.04 -13.10
CA SER A 137 -7.76 11.48 -13.67
C SER A 137 -8.77 11.08 -12.58
N ASP A 138 -8.67 11.69 -11.39
CA ASP A 138 -9.47 11.38 -10.19
C ASP A 138 -9.32 9.92 -9.73
N GLY A 139 -8.15 9.34 -9.98
CA GLY A 139 -7.75 8.05 -9.43
C GLY A 139 -7.54 8.09 -7.90
N PRO A 140 -7.43 6.92 -7.28
CA PRO A 140 -7.29 6.81 -5.85
C PRO A 140 -5.89 7.24 -5.38
N VAL A 141 -5.86 7.77 -4.16
CA VAL A 141 -4.66 8.38 -3.57
C VAL A 141 -4.64 8.15 -2.07
N SER A 142 -3.45 8.25 -1.50
CA SER A 142 -3.25 8.24 -0.06
C SER A 142 -2.64 9.56 0.39
N LEU A 143 -3.35 10.28 1.27
CA LEU A 143 -3.01 11.66 1.66
C LEU A 143 -2.77 11.80 3.18
N ASP A 144 -1.78 12.61 3.57
CA ASP A 144 -1.47 12.89 4.98
C ASP A 144 -2.26 14.10 5.51
N PHE A 145 -3.28 13.84 6.32
CA PHE A 145 -4.07 14.90 6.97
C PHE A 145 -3.43 15.42 8.26
N GLY A 146 -2.31 14.84 8.68
CA GLY A 146 -1.60 15.25 9.89
C GLY A 146 -0.70 16.46 9.68
N GLU A 147 -0.39 16.78 8.42
CA GLU A 147 0.44 17.91 8.04
C GLU A 147 -0.21 18.70 6.88
N VAL A 148 -1.07 19.65 7.25
CA VAL A 148 -1.74 20.54 6.28
C VAL A 148 -0.94 21.82 6.15
N ILE A 149 -0.38 22.04 4.96
CA ILE A 149 0.45 23.22 4.66
C ILE A 149 -0.47 24.36 4.24
N SER A 150 -0.48 25.44 5.00
CA SER A 150 -1.35 26.60 4.76
C SER A 150 -0.58 27.80 4.24
N GLU A 151 -1.09 28.44 3.19
CA GLU A 151 -0.48 29.62 2.57
C GLU A 151 -1.51 30.76 2.53
N PHE A 152 -1.10 31.98 2.89
CA PHE A 152 -1.99 33.14 2.89
C PHE A 152 -2.25 33.62 1.45
N VAL A 153 -3.52 33.78 1.09
CA VAL A 153 -3.91 34.28 -0.24
C VAL A 153 -3.65 35.79 -0.29
N GLY A 154 -2.65 36.21 -1.08
CA GLY A 154 -2.24 37.62 -1.23
C GLY A 154 -0.91 37.99 -0.58
N SER A 155 -0.07 37.02 -0.22
CA SER A 155 1.29 37.27 0.22
C SER A 155 2.15 37.82 -0.93
N TYR A 156 2.89 38.91 -0.71
CA TYR A 156 3.83 39.51 -1.68
C TYR A 156 5.13 38.69 -1.88
N GLY A 157 5.12 37.38 -1.56
CA GLY A 157 6.27 36.47 -1.63
C GLY A 157 6.27 35.63 -2.92
N ASP A 158 7.15 34.63 -2.98
CA ASP A 158 7.15 33.61 -4.04
C ASP A 158 5.79 32.90 -4.05
N ASP A 159 4.96 33.19 -5.07
CA ASP A 159 3.52 32.91 -5.16
C ASP A 159 3.10 31.41 -5.05
N ASN A 160 4.02 30.50 -4.72
CA ASN A 160 3.78 29.06 -4.62
C ASN A 160 4.58 28.35 -3.52
N ALA A 161 5.03 29.07 -2.49
CA ALA A 161 5.88 28.49 -1.43
C ALA A 161 5.20 27.29 -0.74
N GLY A 162 3.92 27.44 -0.37
CA GLY A 162 3.17 26.37 0.29
C GLY A 162 2.94 25.16 -0.61
N THR A 163 2.77 25.37 -1.92
CA THR A 163 2.60 24.28 -2.89
C THR A 163 3.91 23.50 -3.10
N ARG A 164 5.06 24.18 -3.14
CA ARG A 164 6.38 23.52 -3.26
C ARG A 164 6.76 22.75 -2.00
N ASP A 165 6.44 23.27 -0.83
CA ASP A 165 6.69 22.53 0.43
C ASP A 165 5.82 21.28 0.51
N ALA A 166 4.55 21.36 0.08
CA ALA A 166 3.69 20.19 -0.03
C ALA A 166 4.20 19.18 -1.05
N ALA A 167 4.78 19.64 -2.17
CA ALA A 167 5.38 18.76 -3.16
C ALA A 167 6.61 18.01 -2.62
N ARG A 168 7.50 18.68 -1.88
CA ARG A 168 8.65 18.01 -1.23
C ARG A 168 8.21 16.97 -0.20
N ALA A 169 7.20 17.29 0.60
CA ALA A 169 6.64 16.34 1.54
C ALA A 169 6.00 15.14 0.82
N ALA A 170 5.28 15.38 -0.28
CA ALA A 170 4.66 14.33 -1.09
C ALA A 170 5.71 13.41 -1.73
N ASP A 171 6.82 13.97 -2.20
CA ASP A 171 7.94 13.20 -2.76
C ASP A 171 8.59 12.29 -1.71
N GLN A 172 8.85 12.83 -0.52
CA GLN A 172 9.40 12.07 0.60
C GLN A 172 8.47 10.92 1.04
N ILE A 173 7.15 11.15 1.07
CA ILE A 173 6.17 10.09 1.35
C ILE A 173 6.24 9.00 0.28
N ALA A 174 6.31 9.37 -1.01
CA ALA A 174 6.41 8.39 -2.10
C ALA A 174 7.70 7.55 -2.00
N GLU A 175 8.83 8.16 -1.62
CA GLU A 175 10.08 7.43 -1.36
C GLU A 175 9.90 6.38 -0.26
N TRP A 176 9.32 6.77 0.88
CA TRP A 176 9.12 5.85 2.00
C TRP A 176 8.19 4.69 1.68
N VAL A 177 7.13 4.96 0.91
CA VAL A 177 6.20 3.92 0.44
C VAL A 177 6.93 2.96 -0.49
N ALA A 178 7.70 3.47 -1.46
CA ALA A 178 8.48 2.64 -2.36
C ALA A 178 9.50 1.75 -1.63
N GLU A 179 10.19 2.28 -0.62
CA GLU A 179 11.08 1.49 0.21
C GLU A 179 10.32 0.38 0.97
N SER A 180 9.17 0.72 1.55
CA SER A 180 8.36 -0.23 2.33
C SER A 180 7.81 -1.36 1.45
N GLU A 181 7.30 -1.03 0.26
CA GLU A 181 6.84 -2.01 -0.72
C GLU A 181 7.97 -2.90 -1.22
N ARG A 182 9.14 -2.33 -1.56
CA ARG A 182 10.30 -3.15 -1.96
C ARG A 182 10.73 -4.11 -0.85
N ASN A 183 10.75 -3.66 0.40
CA ASN A 183 11.06 -4.52 1.54
C ASN A 183 10.02 -5.63 1.73
N TYR A 184 8.73 -5.30 1.55
CA TYR A 184 7.65 -6.28 1.59
C TYR A 184 7.80 -7.31 0.47
N HIS A 185 8.03 -6.88 -0.77
CA HIS A 185 8.27 -7.75 -1.92
C HIS A 185 9.47 -8.66 -1.70
N ALA A 186 10.58 -8.14 -1.17
CA ALA A 186 11.76 -8.93 -0.84
C ALA A 186 11.45 -10.05 0.18
N ALA A 187 10.76 -9.70 1.27
CA ALA A 187 10.36 -10.67 2.29
C ALA A 187 9.38 -11.72 1.73
N TRP A 188 8.41 -11.30 0.90
CA TRP A 188 7.44 -12.18 0.27
C TRP A 188 8.11 -13.15 -0.74
N GLN A 189 8.99 -12.65 -1.61
CA GLN A 189 9.77 -13.48 -2.55
C GLN A 189 10.67 -14.46 -1.80
N ALA A 190 11.32 -14.03 -0.73
CA ALA A 190 12.12 -14.91 0.14
C ALA A 190 11.26 -16.04 0.74
N GLY A 191 10.01 -15.74 1.13
CA GLY A 191 9.07 -16.72 1.64
C GLY A 191 8.65 -17.76 0.58
N ASN A 192 8.37 -17.33 -0.66
CA ASN A 192 8.08 -18.26 -1.76
C ASN A 192 9.26 -19.18 -2.04
N ARG A 193 10.47 -18.61 -2.17
CA ARG A 193 11.69 -19.41 -2.39
C ARG A 193 11.93 -20.40 -1.25
N PHE A 194 11.62 -20.00 -0.03
CA PHE A 194 11.69 -20.89 1.14
C PHE A 194 10.71 -22.07 1.04
N ALA A 195 9.50 -21.85 0.53
CA ALA A 195 8.51 -22.89 0.30
C ALA A 195 8.96 -23.84 -0.83
N GLU A 196 9.38 -23.29 -1.98
CA GLU A 196 9.90 -24.06 -3.13
C GLU A 196 11.06 -24.97 -2.72
N LEU A 197 12.05 -24.45 -2.00
CA LEU A 197 13.17 -25.25 -1.47
C LEU A 197 12.68 -26.36 -0.52
N GLY A 198 11.54 -26.17 0.14
CA GLY A 198 10.91 -27.21 0.96
C GLY A 198 10.34 -28.35 0.12
N GLU A 199 9.70 -28.03 -0.99
CA GLU A 199 9.22 -28.98 -1.98
C GLU A 199 10.39 -29.71 -2.64
N GLU A 200 11.41 -28.99 -3.10
CA GLU A 200 12.64 -29.57 -3.67
C GLU A 200 13.31 -30.57 -2.71
N ILE A 201 13.39 -30.24 -1.41
CA ILE A 201 13.92 -31.16 -0.38
C ILE A 201 13.02 -32.39 -0.23
N ALA A 202 11.70 -32.22 -0.24
CA ALA A 202 10.75 -33.32 -0.08
C ALA A 202 10.82 -34.28 -1.28
N GLU A 203 10.80 -33.75 -2.50
CA GLU A 203 10.95 -34.52 -3.74
C GLU A 203 12.29 -35.25 -3.79
N THR A 204 13.40 -34.56 -3.44
CA THR A 204 14.72 -35.18 -3.43
C THR A 204 14.80 -36.31 -2.40
N LYS A 205 14.16 -36.15 -1.23
CA LYS A 205 14.07 -37.23 -0.24
C LYS A 205 13.29 -38.42 -0.76
N THR A 206 12.15 -38.20 -1.41
CA THR A 206 11.34 -39.28 -2.01
C THR A 206 12.19 -40.03 -3.04
N ALA A 207 12.86 -39.32 -3.95
CA ALA A 207 13.75 -39.94 -4.95
C ALA A 207 14.90 -40.75 -4.32
N ILE A 208 15.49 -40.29 -3.20
CA ILE A 208 16.49 -41.07 -2.46
C ILE A 208 15.86 -42.32 -1.84
N LEU A 209 14.69 -42.19 -1.22
CA LEU A 209 13.99 -43.30 -0.56
C LEU A 209 13.51 -44.36 -1.55
N ASP A 210 13.18 -43.99 -2.77
CA ASP A 210 12.83 -44.92 -3.85
C ASP A 210 14.08 -45.66 -4.37
N LEU A 211 15.22 -44.96 -4.45
CA LEU A 211 16.49 -45.53 -4.91
C LEU A 211 17.10 -46.54 -3.93
N ILE A 212 16.95 -46.33 -2.61
CA ILE A 212 17.56 -47.19 -1.58
C ILE A 212 17.10 -48.66 -1.68
N PRO A 213 15.79 -48.98 -1.78
CA PRO A 213 15.30 -50.34 -2.00
C PRO A 213 15.86 -50.98 -3.28
N GLU A 214 16.00 -50.22 -4.36
CA GLU A 214 16.57 -50.73 -5.62
C GLU A 214 18.03 -51.11 -5.46
N ILE A 215 18.83 -50.24 -4.82
CA ILE A 215 20.23 -50.53 -4.47
C ILE A 215 20.32 -51.78 -3.59
N ARG A 216 19.44 -51.91 -2.59
CA ARG A 216 19.41 -53.08 -1.69
C ARG A 216 19.04 -54.37 -2.42
N LYS A 217 18.08 -54.32 -3.34
CA LYS A 217 17.69 -55.47 -4.18
C LYS A 217 18.82 -55.88 -5.12
N ALA A 218 19.54 -54.91 -5.69
CA ALA A 218 20.66 -55.16 -6.58
C ALA A 218 21.86 -55.77 -5.83
N GLY A 219 22.07 -55.42 -4.55
CA GLY A 219 22.90 -56.17 -3.59
C GLY A 219 24.22 -56.71 -4.17
N ALA A 220 24.45 -58.01 -4.02
CA ALA A 220 25.65 -58.70 -4.52
C ALA A 220 25.88 -58.60 -6.04
N MET A 221 24.85 -58.29 -6.82
CA MET A 221 24.98 -58.10 -8.26
C MET A 221 25.77 -56.82 -8.58
N LEU A 222 25.66 -55.78 -7.76
CA LEU A 222 26.42 -54.53 -7.91
C LEU A 222 27.92 -54.73 -7.66
N ASP A 223 28.32 -55.71 -6.85
CA ASP A 223 29.74 -56.05 -6.65
C ASP A 223 30.38 -56.57 -7.94
N THR A 224 29.57 -57.11 -8.84
CA THR A 224 30.00 -57.58 -10.17
C THR A 224 30.12 -56.42 -11.18
N PHE A 225 29.50 -55.26 -10.89
CA PHE A 225 29.48 -54.07 -11.75
C PHE A 225 29.96 -52.81 -11.00
N PRO A 226 31.28 -52.71 -10.72
CA PRO A 226 31.84 -51.64 -9.87
C PRO A 226 31.58 -50.22 -10.41
N HIS A 227 31.49 -50.05 -11.74
CA HIS A 227 31.18 -48.76 -12.34
C HIS A 227 29.73 -48.32 -12.03
N ALA A 228 28.76 -49.25 -12.12
CA ALA A 228 27.37 -48.97 -11.78
C ALA A 228 27.21 -48.63 -10.29
N HIS A 229 27.90 -49.37 -9.42
CA HIS A 229 27.92 -49.06 -7.99
C HIS A 229 28.47 -47.66 -7.70
N LYS A 230 29.60 -47.29 -8.34
CA LYS A 230 30.18 -45.95 -8.21
C LYS A 230 29.20 -44.85 -8.64
N ILE A 231 28.50 -45.04 -9.76
CA ILE A 231 27.51 -44.06 -10.25
C ILE A 231 26.39 -43.89 -9.24
N LEU A 232 25.79 -44.98 -8.76
CA LEU A 232 24.70 -44.92 -7.77
C LEU A 232 25.12 -44.21 -6.48
N HIS A 233 26.33 -44.52 -5.99
CA HIS A 233 26.88 -43.84 -4.82
C HIS A 233 27.10 -42.34 -5.10
N GLN A 234 27.64 -41.98 -6.25
CA GLN A 234 27.81 -40.57 -6.65
C GLN A 234 26.46 -39.84 -6.74
N THR A 235 25.44 -40.47 -7.32
CA THR A 235 24.08 -39.92 -7.40
C THR A 235 23.50 -39.68 -6.01
N LEU A 236 23.63 -40.63 -5.08
CA LEU A 236 23.15 -40.47 -3.71
C LEU A 236 23.89 -39.37 -2.96
N CYS A 237 25.22 -39.29 -3.10
CA CYS A 237 26.02 -38.21 -2.53
C CYS A 237 25.62 -36.84 -3.09
N SER A 238 25.39 -36.73 -4.40
CA SER A 238 24.95 -35.49 -5.03
C SER A 238 23.60 -35.03 -4.46
N ARG A 239 22.59 -35.91 -4.45
CA ARG A 239 21.25 -35.58 -3.92
C ARG A 239 21.28 -35.18 -2.44
N LEU A 240 22.13 -35.81 -1.64
CA LEU A 240 22.32 -35.42 -0.24
C LEU A 240 23.02 -34.06 -0.11
N ALA A 241 23.96 -33.74 -0.99
CA ALA A 241 24.59 -32.42 -1.05
C ALA A 241 23.58 -31.34 -1.45
N ASP A 242 22.69 -31.62 -2.40
CA ASP A 242 21.62 -30.72 -2.83
C ASP A 242 20.66 -30.41 -1.67
N ILE A 243 20.23 -31.43 -0.90
CA ILE A 243 19.42 -31.21 0.31
C ILE A 243 20.16 -30.33 1.33
N ARG A 244 21.47 -30.52 1.53
CA ARG A 244 22.25 -29.70 2.46
C ARG A 244 22.34 -28.25 1.99
N LYS A 245 22.54 -28.03 0.69
CA LYS A 245 22.56 -26.69 0.08
C LYS A 245 21.20 -26.01 0.25
N ALA A 246 20.12 -26.68 -0.13
CA ALA A 246 18.75 -26.16 0.02
C ALA A 246 18.41 -25.81 1.47
N ARG A 247 18.80 -26.63 2.44
CA ARG A 247 18.62 -26.33 3.88
C ARG A 247 19.40 -25.10 4.34
N LYS A 248 20.64 -24.93 3.84
CA LYS A 248 21.45 -23.76 4.16
C LYS A 248 20.80 -22.49 3.61
N GLU A 249 20.32 -22.54 2.37
CA GLU A 249 19.62 -21.43 1.70
C GLU A 249 18.31 -21.08 2.41
N ARG A 250 17.48 -22.07 2.77
CA ARG A 250 16.27 -21.85 3.58
C ARG A 250 16.56 -21.16 4.91
N ARG A 251 17.65 -21.55 5.57
CA ARG A 251 18.05 -20.92 6.83
C ARG A 251 18.42 -19.45 6.61
N ALA A 252 19.24 -19.16 5.61
CA ALA A 252 19.62 -17.80 5.25
C ALA A 252 18.38 -16.93 4.92
N LEU A 253 17.44 -17.44 4.11
CA LEU A 253 16.18 -16.77 3.79
C LEU A 253 15.35 -16.44 5.03
N SER A 254 15.25 -17.36 5.99
CA SER A 254 14.52 -17.14 7.24
C SER A 254 15.22 -16.15 8.20
N GLU A 255 16.53 -16.00 8.07
CA GLU A 255 17.33 -15.04 8.84
C GLU A 255 17.30 -13.62 8.22
N GLY A 256 16.76 -13.47 7.00
CA GLY A 256 16.70 -12.21 6.27
C GLY A 256 17.94 -11.90 5.45
N ASP A 257 18.81 -12.90 5.22
CA ASP A 257 20.07 -12.72 4.51
C ASP A 257 19.85 -12.43 3.02
N TYR A 258 20.78 -11.66 2.46
CA TYR A 258 20.88 -11.48 1.01
C TYR A 258 21.27 -12.80 0.35
N ILE A 259 20.49 -13.22 -0.65
CA ILE A 259 20.80 -14.40 -1.47
C ILE A 259 21.38 -13.98 -2.82
N ASP A 260 20.66 -13.11 -3.53
CA ASP A 260 21.06 -12.58 -4.84
C ASP A 260 20.32 -11.26 -5.15
N GLU A 261 20.51 -10.74 -6.37
CA GLU A 261 19.94 -9.46 -6.82
C GLU A 261 18.41 -9.50 -6.91
N TRP A 262 17.81 -10.69 -7.02
CA TRP A 262 16.37 -10.89 -7.14
C TRP A 262 15.71 -11.12 -5.78
N ILE A 263 16.45 -11.68 -4.83
CA ILE A 263 16.03 -11.85 -3.44
C ILE A 263 16.99 -11.04 -2.54
N PRO A 264 16.83 -9.71 -2.51
CA PRO A 264 17.62 -8.89 -1.61
C PRO A 264 17.30 -9.25 -0.16
N GLY A 265 18.25 -8.96 0.73
CA GLY A 265 18.04 -9.16 2.16
C GLY A 265 16.86 -8.33 2.67
N TRP A 266 16.17 -8.84 3.68
CA TRP A 266 15.00 -8.20 4.29
C TRP A 266 15.14 -8.18 5.81
N ASN A 267 14.49 -7.22 6.48
CA ASN A 267 14.64 -7.07 7.92
C ASN A 267 13.81 -8.11 8.69
N SER A 268 14.43 -9.22 9.09
CA SER A 268 13.81 -10.30 9.87
C SER A 268 13.35 -9.91 11.29
N ARG A 269 13.61 -8.67 11.73
CA ARG A 269 13.11 -8.13 13.00
C ARG A 269 11.83 -7.32 12.86
N ASP A 270 11.45 -6.97 11.63
CA ASP A 270 10.23 -6.24 11.35
C ASP A 270 9.05 -7.22 11.30
N LEU A 271 8.07 -7.03 12.20
CA LEU A 271 6.94 -7.95 12.34
C LEU A 271 6.06 -8.01 11.08
N ASP A 272 5.94 -6.90 10.35
CA ASP A 272 5.11 -6.85 9.14
C ASP A 272 5.80 -7.61 8.00
N LEU A 273 7.14 -7.49 7.90
CA LEU A 273 7.93 -8.26 6.93
C LEU A 273 7.99 -9.75 7.28
N VAL A 274 8.08 -10.09 8.57
CA VAL A 274 7.99 -11.49 9.03
C VAL A 274 6.62 -12.08 8.68
N ALA A 275 5.53 -11.31 8.82
CA ALA A 275 4.21 -11.76 8.40
C ALA A 275 4.15 -11.98 6.88
N ALA A 276 4.71 -11.06 6.08
CA ALA A 276 4.80 -11.20 4.63
C ALA A 276 5.55 -12.48 4.21
N PHE A 277 6.72 -12.72 4.80
CA PHE A 277 7.51 -13.93 4.60
C PHE A 277 6.74 -15.20 4.96
N ASN A 278 6.14 -15.24 6.17
CA ASN A 278 5.41 -16.42 6.64
C ASN A 278 4.19 -16.74 5.78
N ASN A 279 3.44 -15.72 5.35
CA ASN A 279 2.30 -15.88 4.45
C ASN A 279 2.72 -16.51 3.12
N ALA A 280 3.81 -16.01 2.51
CA ALA A 280 4.35 -16.55 1.27
C ALA A 280 4.91 -17.98 1.45
N ALA A 281 5.58 -18.22 2.58
CA ALA A 281 6.14 -19.52 2.92
C ALA A 281 5.10 -20.59 3.30
N GLY A 282 3.81 -20.22 3.38
CA GLY A 282 2.74 -21.12 3.83
C GLY A 282 2.86 -21.53 5.30
N ILE A 283 3.56 -20.73 6.11
CA ILE A 283 3.71 -20.95 7.55
C ILE A 283 2.53 -20.26 8.23
N THR A 284 1.46 -21.00 8.51
CA THR A 284 0.36 -20.50 9.33
C THR A 284 0.84 -20.27 10.77
N ALA A 285 0.63 -19.06 11.28
CA ALA A 285 0.88 -18.68 12.67
C ALA A 285 0.00 -19.44 13.68
#